data_AF-A0A966I9I9-F1
#
_entry.id   AF-A0A966I9I9-F1
#
_cell.length_a   1.000
_cell.length_b   1.000
_cell.length_c   1.000
_cell.angle_alpha   90.00
_cell.angle_beta   90.00
_cell.angle_gamma   90.00
#
_symmetry.space_group_name_H-M   'P 1'
#
loop_
_entity.id
_entity.type
_entity.pdbx_description
1 polymer ?
#
loop_
_entity_poly.entity_id
_entity_poly.type
_entity_poly.pdbx_seq_one_letter_code
_entity_poly.pdbx_strand_id
1 'polypeptide(L)'
;MVSGADAEIASKDTLLNAIDSVNADILFLRHALAPGFGDPANFDLKDCDTQRNLDAKGRSQASKIGEELRLRNIKFTEILSSQW
;
A
#
# COMPACT_ATOMS: atom_id res chain seq x y z
N MET A 1 22.18 6.68 18.57
CA MET A 1 21.78 5.74 17.51
C MET A 1 20.54 5.04 18.01
N VAL A 2 19.35 5.48 17.59
CA VAL A 2 18.09 4.84 17.98
C VAL A 2 18.08 3.47 17.33
N SER A 3 17.87 2.42 18.12
CA SER A 3 17.92 1.04 17.62
C SER A 3 16.75 0.82 16.65
N GLY A 4 16.89 -0.11 15.71
CA GLY A 4 15.83 -0.40 14.73
C GLY A 4 14.46 -0.74 15.36
N ALA A 5 14.46 -1.29 16.57
CA ALA A 5 13.25 -1.62 17.32
C ALA A 5 12.51 -0.37 17.85
N ASP A 6 13.23 0.68 18.24
CA ASP A 6 12.65 1.91 18.77
C ASP A 6 11.95 2.74 17.67
N ALA A 7 12.47 2.68 16.43
CA ALA A 7 11.83 3.31 15.27
C ALA A 7 10.54 2.57 14.86
N GLU A 8 10.50 1.25 15.04
CA GLU A 8 9.35 0.39 14.75
C GLU A 8 8.20 0.61 15.77
N ILE A 9 8.55 0.82 17.05
CA ILE A 9 7.61 1.18 18.11
C ILE A 9 7.04 2.59 17.91
N ALA A 10 7.86 3.58 17.54
CA ALA A 10 7.39 4.94 17.25
C ALA A 10 6.43 5.00 16.03
N SER A 11 6.64 4.13 15.04
CA SER A 11 5.74 3.93 13.89
C SER A 11 4.41 3.27 14.29
N LYS A 12 4.41 2.39 15.31
CA LYS A 12 3.21 1.71 15.80
C LYS A 12 2.17 2.71 16.32
N ASP A 13 2.60 3.63 17.17
CA ASP A 13 1.73 4.61 17.81
C ASP A 13 1.15 5.61 16.82
N THR A 14 1.92 6.02 15.81
CA THR A 14 1.49 7.11 14.91
C THR A 14 0.25 6.76 14.08
N LEU A 15 0.14 5.54 13.54
CA LEU A 15 -0.99 5.15 12.69
C LEU A 15 -2.28 4.91 13.49
N LEU A 16 -2.19 4.18 14.61
CA LEU A 16 -3.37 3.90 15.42
C LEU A 16 -3.92 5.18 16.06
N ASN A 17 -3.04 6.06 16.54
CA ASN A 17 -3.44 7.37 17.05
C ASN A 17 -4.12 8.22 15.96
N ALA A 18 -3.62 8.17 14.72
CA ALA A 18 -4.24 8.88 13.61
C ALA A 18 -5.66 8.36 13.32
N ILE A 19 -5.83 7.03 13.28
CA ILE A 19 -7.14 6.38 13.08
C ILE A 19 -8.12 6.79 14.19
N ASP A 20 -7.70 6.67 15.46
CA ASP A 20 -8.54 6.98 16.62
C ASP A 20 -8.93 8.45 16.68
N SER A 21 -8.00 9.37 16.34
CA SER A 21 -8.23 10.82 16.42
C SER A 21 -9.34 11.33 15.50
N VAL A 22 -9.62 10.63 14.40
CA VAL A 22 -10.64 11.02 13.42
C VAL A 22 -11.75 9.98 13.29
N ASN A 23 -11.69 8.90 14.09
CA ASN A 23 -12.54 7.72 13.94
C ASN A 23 -12.55 7.24 12.46
N ALA A 24 -11.37 7.00 11.90
CA ALA A 24 -11.20 6.66 10.49
C ALA A 24 -11.72 5.26 10.19
N ASP A 25 -12.69 5.16 9.27
CA ASP A 25 -13.21 3.89 8.75
C ASP A 25 -12.76 3.59 7.32
N ILE A 26 -12.12 4.55 6.64
CA ILE A 26 -11.70 4.44 5.24
C ILE A 26 -10.21 4.69 5.12
N LEU A 27 -9.51 3.77 4.45
CA LEU A 27 -8.11 3.89 4.09
C LEU A 27 -7.96 4.19 2.60
N PHE A 28 -7.40 5.35 2.26
CA PHE A 28 -6.95 5.65 0.90
C PHE A 28 -5.52 5.18 0.71
N LEU A 29 -5.28 4.33 -0.29
CA LEU A 29 -3.96 3.82 -0.61
C LEU A 29 -3.63 4.07 -2.09
N ARG A 30 -2.49 4.71 -2.33
CA ARG A 30 -1.92 4.78 -3.68
C ARG A 30 -1.19 3.48 -3.99
N HIS A 31 -1.26 3.02 -5.24
CA HIS A 31 -0.45 1.90 -5.71
C HIS A 31 1.05 2.09 -5.41
N ALA A 32 1.76 0.98 -5.19
CA ALA A 32 3.21 0.99 -4.99
C ALA A 32 3.97 1.32 -6.29
N LEU A 33 5.30 1.39 -6.24
CA LEU A 33 6.09 1.82 -7.40
C LEU A 33 5.81 1.01 -8.68
N ALA A 34 5.36 1.71 -9.72
CA ALA A 34 5.22 1.20 -11.07
C ALA A 34 5.93 2.19 -12.00
N PRO A 35 7.10 1.83 -12.58
CA PRO A 35 7.91 2.75 -13.39
C PRO A 35 7.17 3.30 -14.62
N GLY A 36 7.58 4.47 -15.09
CA GLY A 36 6.98 5.15 -16.24
C GLY A 36 5.74 5.97 -15.91
N PHE A 37 5.08 6.47 -16.96
CA PHE A 37 3.93 7.37 -16.88
C PHE A 37 2.92 7.03 -17.96
N GLY A 38 1.63 7.26 -17.68
CA GLY A 38 0.55 6.97 -18.61
C GLY A 38 0.33 5.48 -18.86
N ASP A 39 -0.54 5.19 -19.83
CA ASP A 39 -0.77 3.85 -20.35
C ASP A 39 0.22 3.51 -21.47
N PRO A 40 0.65 2.24 -21.57
CA PRO A 40 1.30 1.73 -22.78
C PRO A 40 0.38 1.86 -24.00
N ALA A 41 0.96 2.06 -25.19
CA ALA A 41 0.18 2.29 -26.42
C ALA A 41 -0.75 1.12 -26.79
N ASN A 42 -0.44 -0.09 -26.32
CA ASN A 42 -1.19 -1.32 -26.57
C ASN A 42 -1.96 -1.80 -25.32
N PHE A 43 -2.30 -0.90 -24.40
CA PHE A 43 -3.04 -1.21 -23.18
C PHE A 43 -4.33 -2.01 -23.45
N ASP A 44 -4.44 -3.17 -22.80
CA ASP A 44 -5.63 -3.99 -22.72
C ASP A 44 -5.91 -4.37 -21.25
N LEU A 45 -7.10 -4.01 -20.78
CA LEU A 45 -7.58 -4.36 -19.42
C LEU A 45 -7.58 -5.86 -19.15
N LYS A 46 -7.65 -6.69 -20.19
CA LYS A 46 -7.68 -8.15 -20.07
C LYS A 46 -6.30 -8.80 -20.12
N ASP A 47 -5.26 -8.06 -20.47
CA ASP A 47 -3.89 -8.56 -20.58
C ASP A 47 -2.94 -7.72 -19.74
N CYS A 48 -2.60 -8.24 -18.56
CA CYS A 48 -1.71 -7.57 -17.61
C CYS A 48 -0.34 -7.24 -18.21
N ASP A 49 0.16 -8.00 -19.19
CA ASP A 49 1.50 -7.76 -19.75
C ASP A 49 1.55 -6.47 -20.60
N THR A 50 0.38 -5.95 -20.99
CA THR A 50 0.24 -4.68 -21.71
C THR A 50 0.06 -3.47 -20.79
N GLN A 51 0.02 -3.67 -19.47
CA GLN A 51 -0.26 -2.62 -18.48
C GLN A 51 1.00 -2.10 -17.80
N ARG A 52 0.90 -0.92 -17.17
CA ARG A 52 2.00 -0.35 -16.37
C ARG A 52 2.06 -1.02 -14.99
N ASN A 53 2.77 -2.14 -14.92
CA ASN A 53 2.85 -2.96 -13.72
C ASN A 53 3.85 -2.47 -12.66
N LEU A 54 3.64 -2.92 -11.42
CA LEU A 54 4.61 -2.78 -10.34
C LEU A 54 5.90 -3.52 -10.71
N ASP A 55 7.05 -2.86 -10.50
CA ASP A 55 8.34 -3.54 -10.62
C ASP A 55 8.64 -4.38 -9.37
N ALA A 56 9.83 -5.01 -9.32
CA ALA A 56 10.22 -5.82 -8.16
C ALA A 56 10.24 -5.01 -6.85
N LYS A 57 10.61 -3.74 -6.90
CA LYS A 57 10.63 -2.84 -5.74
C LYS A 57 9.21 -2.46 -5.32
N GLY A 58 8.33 -2.15 -6.28
CA GLY A 58 6.92 -1.88 -6.06
C GLY A 58 6.21 -3.07 -5.44
N ARG A 59 6.45 -4.29 -5.94
CA ARG A 59 5.90 -5.52 -5.35
C ARG A 59 6.39 -5.71 -3.92
N SER A 60 7.68 -5.48 -3.64
CA SER A 60 8.21 -5.54 -2.28
C SER A 60 7.57 -4.51 -1.34
N GLN A 61 7.35 -3.28 -1.83
CA GLN A 61 6.64 -2.25 -1.07
C GLN A 61 5.19 -2.65 -0.75
N ALA A 62 4.45 -3.14 -1.75
CA ALA A 62 3.07 -3.60 -1.57
C ALA A 62 2.98 -4.73 -0.54
N SER A 63 3.88 -5.71 -0.61
CA SER A 63 3.93 -6.80 0.38
C SER A 63 4.20 -6.30 1.80
N LYS A 64 5.14 -5.37 1.98
CA LYS A 64 5.45 -4.77 3.29
C LYS A 64 4.27 -4.00 3.86
N ILE A 65 3.56 -3.23 3.03
CA ILE A 65 2.35 -2.52 3.46
C ILE A 65 1.30 -3.52 3.94
N GLY A 66 1.05 -4.59 3.18
CA GLY A 66 0.09 -5.63 3.57
C GLY A 66 0.48 -6.37 4.85
N GLU A 67 1.77 -6.60 5.07
CA GLU A 67 2.29 -7.16 6.31
C GLU A 67 2.04 -6.24 7.51
N GLU A 68 2.35 -4.95 7.39
CA GLU A 68 2.10 -3.96 8.44
C GLU A 68 0.62 -3.88 8.83
N LEU A 69 -0.28 -3.82 7.84
CA LEU A 69 -1.72 -3.79 8.08
C LEU A 69 -2.20 -5.05 8.84
N ARG A 70 -1.65 -6.22 8.48
CA ARG A 70 -1.96 -7.50 9.14
C ARG A 70 -1.42 -7.57 10.56
N LEU A 71 -0.18 -7.14 10.78
CA LEU A 71 0.45 -7.09 12.11
C LEU A 71 -0.33 -6.20 13.08
N ARG A 72 -1.01 -5.17 12.56
CA ARG A 72 -1.86 -4.25 13.32
C ARG A 72 -3.31 -4.72 13.44
N ASN A 73 -3.63 -5.92 12.94
CA ASN A 73 -4.96 -6.51 12.95
C ASN A 73 -6.04 -5.58 12.32
N ILE A 74 -5.63 -4.78 11.34
CA ILE A 74 -6.57 -3.97 10.55
C ILE A 74 -7.31 -4.94 9.61
N LYS A 75 -8.64 -4.96 9.72
CA LYS A 75 -9.51 -5.83 8.92
C LYS A 75 -10.37 -4.96 8.02
N PHE A 76 -10.38 -5.30 6.74
CA PHE A 76 -11.22 -4.62 5.75
C PHE A 76 -12.48 -5.44 5.53
N THR A 77 -13.64 -4.78 5.56
CA THR A 77 -14.92 -5.34 5.12
C THR A 77 -15.05 -5.33 3.61
N GLU A 78 -14.43 -4.35 2.96
CA GLU A 78 -14.43 -4.18 1.51
C GLU A 78 -13.08 -3.59 1.06
N ILE A 79 -12.62 -3.99 -0.12
CA ILE A 79 -11.43 -3.43 -0.78
C ILE A 79 -11.85 -3.03 -2.19
N LEU A 80 -11.82 -1.73 -2.47
CA LEU A 80 -12.07 -1.18 -3.79
C LEU A 80 -10.73 -0.75 -4.42
N SER A 81 -10.53 -1.12 -5.68
CA SER A 81 -9.32 -0.77 -6.43
C SER A 81 -9.69 -0.18 -7.78
N SER A 82 -8.78 0.67 -8.28
CA SER A 82 -8.77 1.07 -9.68
C SER A 82 -8.60 -0.16 -10.59
N GLN A 83 -9.02 -0.02 -11.85
CA GLN A 83 -8.73 -0.98 -12.94
C GLN A 83 -7.30 -0.78 -13.51
N TRP A 84 -6.44 -0.08 -12.77
CA TRP A 84 -5.15 0.43 -13.20
C TRP A 84 -4.08 0.16 -12.16
#